data_AF-A0A5E4BC28-F1
#
_entry.id   AF-A0A5E4BC28-F1
#
_cell.length_a   1.000
_cell.length_b   1.000
_cell.length_c   1.000
_cell.angle_alpha   90.00
_cell.angle_beta   90.00
_cell.angle_gamma   90.00
#
_symmetry.space_group_name_H-M   'P 1'
#
loop_
_entity.id
_entity.type
_entity.pdbx_description
1 polymer ?
#
loop_
_entity_poly.entity_id
_entity_poly.type
_entity_poly.pdbx_seq_one_letter_code
_entity_poly.pdbx_strand_id
1 'polypeptide(L)'
;MWGFHDRDLVLRKALYTMMRTGAEREALKRRWRWQQTQQNKESGLVYTEEEWEREWTELLKLASSEPRTHFSKNGGTGGGVDNSEDPVYESLEEFHVFVLAHILRRPIVVVADTMLRDSGGEGECLKEMYFIMAQKASTSP
;
A
#
# COMPACT_ATOMS: atom_id res chain seq x y z
N MET A 1 -1.74 -11.60 14.57
CA MET A 1 -0.73 -12.61 15.02
C MET A 1 -0.49 -12.57 16.52
N TRP A 2 -0.58 -11.43 17.20
CA TRP A 2 -0.42 -11.33 18.66
C TRP A 2 -1.69 -10.86 19.42
N GLY A 3 -2.83 -10.68 18.73
CA GLY A 3 -4.10 -10.30 19.37
C GLY A 3 -4.24 -8.80 19.71
N PHE A 4 -3.25 -7.97 19.37
CA PHE A 4 -3.27 -6.52 19.58
C PHE A 4 -3.13 -5.77 18.26
N HIS A 5 -3.70 -4.56 18.21
CA HIS A 5 -3.54 -3.61 17.11
C HIS A 5 -2.13 -2.98 17.15
N ASP A 6 -1.61 -2.56 15.99
CA ASP A 6 -0.29 -1.92 15.85
C ASP A 6 -0.28 -0.46 16.36
N ARG A 7 -0.66 -0.25 17.62
CA ARG A 7 -0.79 1.10 18.22
C ARG A 7 0.54 1.85 18.29
N ASP A 8 1.64 1.13 18.48
CA ASP A 8 2.99 1.71 18.54
C ASP A 8 3.63 1.92 17.16
N LEU A 9 2.88 1.60 16.09
CA LEU A 9 3.29 1.68 14.68
C LEU A 9 4.55 0.85 14.38
N VAL A 10 4.76 -0.27 15.09
CA VAL A 10 5.96 -1.11 14.93
C VAL A 10 5.99 -1.71 13.54
N LEU A 11 4.86 -2.29 13.09
CA LEU A 11 4.78 -2.88 11.75
C LEU A 11 4.82 -1.80 10.67
N ARG A 12 4.13 -0.68 10.89
CA ARG A 12 4.15 0.44 9.93
C ARG A 12 5.55 1.04 9.77
N LYS A 13 6.28 1.26 10.86
CA LYS A 13 7.68 1.75 10.82
C LYS A 13 8.61 0.74 10.16
N ALA A 14 8.43 -0.56 10.41
CA ALA A 14 9.21 -1.61 9.76
C ALA A 14 8.96 -1.64 8.24
N LEU A 15 7.70 -1.52 7.82
CA LEU A 15 7.28 -1.41 6.42
C LEU A 15 7.99 -0.25 5.71
N TYR A 16 7.83 0.96 6.23
CA TYR A 16 8.48 2.15 5.69
C TYR A 16 10.00 2.04 5.66
N THR A 17 10.62 1.53 6.73
CA THR A 17 12.08 1.36 6.80
C THR A 17 12.59 0.37 5.77
N MET A 18 11.92 -0.77 5.58
CA MET A 18 12.31 -1.77 4.58
C MET A 18 12.25 -1.19 3.17
N MET A 19 11.21 -0.42 2.85
CA MET A 19 11.05 0.20 1.52
C MET A 19 12.02 1.37 1.30
N ARG A 20 12.31 2.18 2.33
CA ARG A 20 13.14 3.38 2.21
C ARG A 20 14.64 3.08 2.23
N THR A 21 15.10 2.25 3.16
CA THR A 21 16.53 2.04 3.43
C THR A 21 16.92 0.58 3.63
N GLY A 22 16.00 -0.38 3.41
CA GLY A 22 16.30 -1.80 3.54
C GLY A 22 17.26 -2.29 2.45
N ALA A 23 18.06 -3.33 2.77
CA ALA A 23 18.97 -3.95 1.81
C ALA A 23 18.24 -4.47 0.55
N GLU A 24 17.00 -4.94 0.73
CA GLU A 24 16.16 -5.46 -0.35
C GLU A 24 15.39 -4.38 -1.13
N ARG A 25 15.56 -3.09 -0.79
CA ARG A 25 14.81 -1.98 -1.41
C ARG A 25 14.82 -2.03 -2.94
N GLU A 26 15.99 -2.23 -3.52
CA GLU A 26 16.12 -2.22 -4.99
C GLU A 26 15.46 -3.45 -5.63
N ALA A 27 15.46 -4.60 -4.95
CA ALA A 27 14.74 -5.78 -5.40
C ALA A 27 13.21 -5.57 -5.32
N LEU A 28 12.74 -4.97 -4.24
CA LEU A 28 11.34 -4.58 -4.05
C LEU A 28 10.87 -3.60 -5.12
N LYS A 29 11.64 -2.52 -5.36
CA LYS A 29 11.33 -1.51 -6.38
C LYS A 29 11.30 -2.10 -7.78
N ARG A 30 12.24 -2.99 -8.13
CA ARG A 30 12.22 -3.71 -9.42
C ARG A 30 10.97 -4.57 -9.58
N ARG A 31 10.57 -5.28 -8.52
CA ARG A 31 9.39 -6.14 -8.57
C ARG A 31 8.10 -5.35 -8.75
N TRP A 32 7.94 -4.27 -7.98
CA TRP A 32 6.84 -3.34 -8.13
C TRP A 32 6.79 -2.75 -9.55
N ARG A 33 7.91 -2.20 -10.05
CA ARG A 33 8.00 -1.62 -11.39
C ARG A 33 7.60 -2.62 -12.48
N TRP A 34 8.02 -3.88 -12.35
CA TRP A 34 7.64 -4.94 -13.30
C TRP A 34 6.13 -5.21 -13.30
N GLN A 35 5.51 -5.29 -12.13
CA GLN A 35 4.05 -5.47 -11.98
C GLN A 35 3.29 -4.26 -12.55
N GLN A 36 3.68 -3.04 -12.16
CA GLN A 36 3.05 -1.81 -12.63
C GLN A 36 3.17 -1.65 -14.14
N THR A 37 4.30 -2.07 -14.73
CA THR A 37 4.46 -2.08 -16.19
C THR A 37 3.46 -3.01 -16.87
N GLN A 38 3.11 -4.16 -16.27
CA GLN A 38 2.07 -5.02 -16.85
C GLN A 38 0.69 -4.35 -16.79
N GLN A 39 0.35 -3.73 -15.66
CA GLN A 39 -0.92 -3.02 -15.51
C GLN A 39 -1.03 -1.81 -16.46
N ASN A 40 0.05 -1.06 -16.64
CA ASN A 40 0.08 0.12 -17.51
C ASN A 40 -0.05 -0.24 -19.00
N LYS A 41 0.39 -1.43 -19.42
CA LYS A 41 0.20 -1.90 -20.81
C LYS A 41 -1.26 -1.97 -21.20
N GLU A 42 -2.14 -2.31 -20.26
CA GLU A 42 -3.58 -2.43 -20.53
C GLU A 42 -4.22 -1.07 -20.82
N SER A 43 -3.64 0.02 -20.33
CA SER A 43 -4.06 1.40 -20.64
C SER A 43 -3.18 2.09 -21.69
N GLY A 44 -2.15 1.40 -22.21
CA GLY A 44 -1.17 1.99 -23.13
C GLY A 44 -0.25 3.04 -22.50
N LEU A 45 -0.18 3.09 -21.16
CA LEU A 45 0.62 4.06 -20.41
C LEU A 45 2.08 3.62 -20.32
N VAL A 46 3.02 4.55 -20.55
CA VAL A 46 4.46 4.30 -20.38
C VAL A 46 5.05 5.43 -19.55
N TYR A 47 5.61 5.09 -18.40
CA TYR A 47 6.22 6.07 -17.50
C TYR A 47 7.64 6.44 -17.90
N THR A 48 7.99 7.71 -17.75
CA THR A 48 9.38 8.19 -17.75
C THR A 48 10.10 7.81 -16.45
N GLU A 49 11.43 7.92 -16.40
CA GLU A 49 12.18 7.64 -15.17
C GLU A 49 11.79 8.57 -14.02
N GLU A 50 11.47 9.83 -14.32
CA GLU A 50 11.00 10.80 -13.33
C GLU A 50 9.63 10.41 -12.77
N GLU A 51 8.75 9.86 -13.61
CA GLU A 51 7.45 9.36 -13.18
C GLU A 51 7.59 8.11 -12.32
N TRP A 52 8.47 7.19 -12.70
CA TRP A 52 8.78 6.02 -11.86
C TRP A 52 9.28 6.40 -10.47
N GLU A 53 10.14 7.43 -10.37
CA GLU A 53 10.62 7.91 -9.07
C GLU A 53 9.52 8.58 -8.26
N ARG A 54 8.65 9.36 -8.93
CA ARG A 54 7.53 10.04 -8.28
C ARG A 54 6.54 9.05 -7.69
N GLU A 55 6.11 8.07 -8.47
CA GLU A 55 5.16 7.03 -8.03
C GLU A 55 5.77 6.19 -6.88
N TRP A 56 7.06 5.86 -6.97
CA TRP A 56 7.75 5.19 -5.86
C TRP A 56 7.79 6.06 -4.59
N THR A 57 7.97 7.36 -4.74
CA THR A 57 7.98 8.31 -3.61
C THR A 57 6.61 8.44 -2.96
N GLU A 58 5.53 8.45 -3.75
CA GLU A 58 4.16 8.44 -3.22
C GLU A 58 3.86 7.13 -2.47
N LEU A 59 4.28 5.98 -2.99
CA LEU A 59 4.18 4.71 -2.24
C LEU A 59 4.91 4.78 -0.89
N LEU A 60 6.13 5.32 -0.85
CA LEU A 60 6.85 5.51 0.41
C LEU A 60 6.09 6.44 1.38
N LYS A 61 5.47 7.49 0.86
CA LYS A 61 4.67 8.43 1.66
C LYS A 61 3.44 7.75 2.27
N LEU A 62 2.75 6.88 1.52
CA LEU A 62 1.63 6.10 2.06
C LEU A 62 2.08 5.19 3.20
N ALA A 63 3.27 4.59 3.11
CA ALA A 63 3.82 3.76 4.18
C ALA A 63 4.29 4.56 5.43
N SER A 64 4.45 5.88 5.32
CA SER A 64 4.94 6.75 6.40
C SER A 64 4.10 6.60 7.68
N SER A 65 4.76 6.71 8.84
CA SER A 65 4.10 6.77 10.15
C SER A 65 3.69 8.20 10.53
N GLU A 66 3.76 9.15 9.61
CA GLU A 66 3.24 10.51 9.80
C GLU A 66 1.71 10.49 9.71
N PRO A 67 0.98 11.02 10.72
CA PRO A 67 -0.47 11.15 10.64
C PRO A 67 -0.86 12.08 9.50
N ARG A 68 -2.00 11.79 8.87
CA ARG A 68 -2.64 12.69 7.91
C ARG A 68 -2.96 13.99 8.62
N THR A 69 -2.38 15.10 8.15
CA THR A 69 -2.68 16.42 8.69
C THR A 69 -4.06 16.86 8.21
N HIS A 70 -5.10 16.56 8.99
CA HIS A 70 -6.38 17.23 8.84
C HIS A 70 -6.19 18.68 9.32
N PHE A 71 -5.72 19.56 8.43
CA PHE A 71 -5.89 21.00 8.65
C PHE A 71 -7.38 21.26 8.63
N SER A 72 -7.99 21.29 9.81
CA SER A 72 -9.36 21.74 10.01
C SER A 72 -9.44 23.19 9.55
N LYS A 73 -9.77 23.38 8.27
CA LYS A 73 -9.97 24.67 7.65
C LYS A 73 -11.41 25.08 7.96
N ASN A 74 -11.65 25.56 9.18
CA ASN A 74 -12.64 26.59 9.48
C ASN A 74 -12.53 27.07 10.93
N GLY A 75 -12.36 28.39 11.06
CA GLY A 75 -12.41 29.09 12.35
C GLY A 75 -13.82 29.23 12.90
N GLY A 76 -13.90 29.61 14.17
CA GLY A 76 -15.11 30.14 14.79
C GLY A 76 -15.64 29.32 15.96
N THR A 77 -15.46 29.89 17.15
CA THR A 77 -16.34 29.78 18.34
C THR A 77 -16.54 28.42 19.00
N GLY A 78 -15.89 28.28 20.16
CA GLY A 78 -16.61 27.94 21.40
C GLY A 78 -16.79 26.46 21.73
N GLY A 79 -16.14 26.04 22.83
CA GLY A 79 -16.69 25.03 23.73
C GLY A 79 -16.35 23.57 23.43
N GLY A 80 -15.44 23.04 24.23
CA GLY A 80 -15.47 21.69 24.80
C GLY A 80 -15.83 20.51 23.90
N VAL A 81 -14.82 19.71 23.55
CA VAL A 81 -14.69 18.30 23.97
C VAL A 81 -13.25 17.88 23.69
N ASP A 82 -12.62 17.24 24.67
CA ASP A 82 -11.32 16.56 24.55
C ASP A 82 -11.49 15.33 23.65
N ASN A 83 -11.64 15.55 22.34
CA ASN A 83 -11.55 14.50 21.35
C ASN A 83 -10.07 14.31 21.02
N SER A 84 -9.43 13.43 21.78
CA SER A 84 -8.24 12.71 21.33
C SER A 84 -8.62 11.88 20.11
N GLU A 85 -8.82 12.52 18.95
CA GLU A 85 -8.99 11.79 17.70
C GLU A 85 -7.72 10.98 17.47
N ASP A 86 -7.85 9.65 17.48
CA ASP A 86 -6.74 8.75 17.17
C ASP A 86 -6.12 9.20 15.83
N PRO A 87 -4.79 9.33 15.75
CA PRO A 87 -4.14 9.81 14.55
C PRO A 87 -4.52 8.92 13.36
N VAL A 88 -5.10 9.53 12.33
CA VAL A 88 -5.47 8.85 11.08
C VAL A 88 -4.24 8.80 10.18
N TYR A 89 -3.97 7.65 9.58
CA TYR A 89 -2.84 7.45 8.68
C TYR A 89 -3.28 7.17 7.25
N GLU A 90 -2.35 7.28 6.31
CA GLU A 90 -2.62 6.95 4.92
C GLU A 90 -2.96 5.47 4.73
N SER A 91 -3.91 5.23 3.82
CA SER A 91 -4.29 3.89 3.38
C SER A 91 -3.13 3.22 2.65
N LEU A 92 -2.98 1.92 2.87
CA LEU A 92 -1.94 1.13 2.23
C LEU A 92 -2.47 0.43 0.99
N GLU A 93 -1.65 0.44 -0.06
CA GLU A 93 -1.92 -0.29 -1.29
C GLU A 93 -1.45 -1.76 -1.24
N GLU A 94 -1.78 -2.49 -2.29
CA GLU A 94 -1.45 -3.89 -2.52
C GLU A 94 0.04 -4.22 -2.38
N PHE A 95 0.93 -3.37 -2.92
CA PHE A 95 2.37 -3.59 -2.81
C PHE A 95 2.87 -3.56 -1.35
N HIS A 96 2.23 -2.78 -0.47
CA HIS A 96 2.56 -2.77 0.95
C HIS A 96 2.24 -4.10 1.64
N VAL A 97 1.17 -4.78 1.24
CA VAL A 97 0.84 -6.11 1.75
C VAL A 97 1.91 -7.12 1.35
N PHE A 98 2.43 -7.02 0.12
CA PHE A 98 3.54 -7.84 -0.34
C PHE A 98 4.81 -7.63 0.51
N VAL A 99 5.19 -6.38 0.78
CA VAL A 99 6.36 -6.07 1.63
C VAL A 99 6.12 -6.51 3.07
N LEU A 100 4.90 -6.33 3.59
CA LEU A 100 4.54 -6.80 4.93
C LEU A 100 4.68 -8.33 5.05
N ALA A 101 4.31 -9.09 4.03
CA ALA A 101 4.54 -10.53 4.00
C ALA A 101 6.03 -10.90 4.08
N HIS A 102 6.91 -10.10 3.47
CA HIS A 102 8.37 -10.26 3.56
C HIS A 102 8.88 -9.99 4.97
N ILE A 103 8.43 -8.91 5.61
CA ILE A 103 8.79 -8.57 6.99
C ILE A 103 8.40 -9.69 7.95
N LEU A 104 7.19 -10.21 7.78
CA LEU A 104 6.65 -11.27 8.63
C LEU A 104 7.21 -12.65 8.28
N ARG A 105 7.90 -12.78 7.14
CA ARG A 105 8.36 -14.06 6.56
C ARG A 105 7.23 -15.09 6.51
N ARG A 106 6.02 -14.63 6.21
CA ARG A 106 4.79 -15.43 6.22
C ARG A 106 3.90 -15.01 5.05
N PRO A 107 3.42 -15.97 4.23
CA PRO A 107 2.44 -15.67 3.19
C PRO A 107 1.17 -15.04 3.76
N ILE A 108 0.64 -14.04 3.07
CA ILE A 108 -0.64 -13.40 3.37
C ILE A 108 -1.59 -13.74 2.22
N VAL A 109 -2.78 -14.23 2.56
CA VAL A 109 -3.86 -14.48 1.59
C VAL A 109 -4.96 -13.45 1.87
N VAL A 110 -5.24 -12.58 0.90
CA VAL A 110 -6.37 -11.65 0.98
C VAL A 110 -7.51 -12.25 0.18
N VAL A 111 -8.66 -12.41 0.83
CA VAL A 111 -9.91 -12.80 0.19
C VAL A 111 -10.72 -11.52 0.01
N ALA A 112 -10.96 -11.14 -1.24
CA ALA A 112 -11.68 -9.92 -1.61
C ALA A 112 -12.45 -10.14 -2.91
N ASP A 113 -13.49 -9.32 -3.14
CA ASP A 113 -14.21 -9.31 -4.41
C ASP A 113 -13.33 -8.75 -5.53
N THR A 114 -13.46 -9.31 -6.73
CA THR A 114 -12.69 -8.90 -7.91
C THR A 114 -13.39 -7.80 -8.72
N MET A 115 -14.57 -7.36 -8.29
CA MET A 115 -15.36 -6.35 -8.99
C MET A 115 -15.92 -5.35 -7.97
N LEU A 116 -15.73 -4.06 -8.21
CA LEU A 116 -16.45 -3.03 -7.47
C LEU A 116 -17.77 -2.77 -8.20
N ARG A 117 -18.88 -2.80 -7.47
CA ARG A 117 -20.20 -2.51 -8.03
C ARG A 117 -20.55 -1.06 -7.74
N ASP A 118 -20.91 -0.31 -8.77
CA ASP A 118 -21.51 0.99 -8.58
C ASP A 118 -22.95 0.84 -8.05
N SER A 119 -23.52 1.94 -7.58
CA SER A 119 -24.89 2.12 -7.10
C SER A 119 -25.96 1.59 -8.08
N GLY A 120 -25.64 1.57 -9.38
CA GLY A 120 -26.47 1.01 -10.45
C GLY A 120 -26.36 -0.50 -10.66
N GLY A 121 -25.44 -1.18 -9.96
CA GLY A 121 -25.21 -2.62 -10.06
C GLY A 121 -24.25 -3.05 -11.17
N GLU A 122 -23.73 -2.11 -11.99
CA GLU A 122 -22.67 -2.38 -12.95
C GLU A 122 -21.33 -2.54 -12.22
N GLY A 123 -20.59 -3.60 -12.58
CA GLY A 123 -19.33 -3.95 -11.94
C GLY A 123 -18.14 -3.53 -12.80
N GLU A 124 -17.17 -2.84 -12.21
CA GLU A 124 -15.84 -2.63 -12.79
C GLU A 124 -14.83 -3.57 -12.17
N CYS A 125 -13.96 -4.17 -13.00
CA CYS A 125 -12.98 -5.17 -12.57
C CYS A 125 -11.84 -4.54 -11.75
N LEU A 126 -11.70 -5.00 -10.51
CA LEU A 126 -10.54 -4.77 -9.65
C LEU A 126 -9.50 -5.83 -10.04
N LYS A 127 -8.58 -5.43 -10.93
CA LYS A 127 -7.68 -6.32 -11.66
C LYS A 127 -6.99 -7.38 -10.77
N GLU A 128 -6.94 -8.58 -11.34
CA GLU A 128 -6.45 -9.84 -10.80
C GLU A 128 -4.97 -9.78 -10.35
N MET A 129 -4.69 -9.75 -9.04
CA MET A 129 -3.31 -9.85 -8.54
C MET A 129 -2.90 -11.21 -7.95
N TYR A 130 -3.79 -12.21 -7.91
CA TYR A 130 -3.49 -13.43 -7.15
C TYR A 130 -2.79 -14.55 -7.93
N PHE A 131 -2.81 -14.55 -9.26
CA PHE A 131 -2.35 -15.73 -10.00
C PHE A 131 -0.82 -15.82 -10.21
N ILE A 132 -0.09 -14.70 -10.24
CA ILE A 132 1.35 -14.72 -10.58
C ILE A 132 2.27 -15.02 -9.38
N MET A 133 1.87 -14.69 -8.14
CA MET A 133 2.73 -14.97 -6.98
C MET A 133 2.78 -16.45 -6.60
N ALA A 134 1.69 -17.20 -6.79
CA ALA A 134 1.70 -18.65 -6.56
C ALA A 134 2.55 -19.39 -7.62
N GLN A 135 2.51 -18.94 -8.87
CA GLN A 135 3.16 -19.67 -9.96
C GLN A 135 4.68 -19.47 -10.00
N LYS A 136 5.18 -18.26 -9.65
CA LYS A 136 6.62 -17.96 -9.70
C LYS A 136 7.43 -18.51 -8.51
N ALA A 137 6.77 -18.87 -7.40
CA ALA A 137 7.43 -19.57 -6.30
C ALA A 137 7.65 -21.07 -6.58
N SER A 138 6.98 -21.64 -7.59
CA SER A 138 7.08 -23.06 -7.96
C SER A 138 8.10 -23.37 -9.07
N THR A 139 8.71 -22.35 -9.67
CA THR A 139 9.68 -22.52 -10.77
C THR A 139 10.99 -21.83 -10.45
N SER A 140 11.77 -22.45 -9.56
CA SER A 140 13.23 -22.41 -9.63
C SER A 140 13.71 -23.86 -9.57
N PRO A 141 14.63 -24.28 -10.45
CA PRO A 141 15.24 -25.62 -10.42
C PRO A 141 16.14 -25.81 -9.19
#